data_AF-A0A7S1PYC0-F1
#
_entry.id   AF-A0A7S1PYC0-F1
#
_cell.length_a   1.000
_cell.length_b   1.000
_cell.length_c   1.000
_cell.angle_alpha   90.00
_cell.angle_beta   90.00
_cell.angle_gamma   90.00
#
_symmetry.space_group_name_H-M   'P 1'
#
loop_
_entity.id
_entity.type
_entity.pdbx_description
1 polymer ?
#
loop_
_entity_poly.entity_id
_entity_poly.type
_entity_poly.pdbx_seq_one_letter_code
_entity_poly.pdbx_strand_id
1 'polypeptide(L)'
;QLVAPAASATTGGKKGSKKSKSSIQLHTATAAAGADELALKDRDARAQAMLRDADRYAAMVDDTLRSATTLLWRVFGSQKPLLTLVNGRSQNVGNGVALLSQYSALRDSSEFINDGPAFGATPIGGMTHLLARPETSLKYPGVAEYVALSGHPLYSGDALRLGWTDLFTTIDDMDYHVKQWFDDSEYLQNDAVAWQIGHLLDTCFKMNKGHTPELERCALSPVRARWVEEVFADQPSVDAILATLGEVERMPLADPNNTTDANHNVMAGTLPSVADGVTKLRSHHLGYSVAPWEAGLPPEEYRSVAEIFQRYYFGKPDGEPKTWRHEDVERTRQWHVQRRAEHAAVRRQVLTPHTRHVFVSIEGCEGVKVDFEHAFADVD
;
A
#
# COMPACT_ATOMS: atom_id res chain seq x y z
N GLN A 1 21.86 25.01 3.72
CA GLN A 1 22.87 26.00 3.26
C GLN A 1 22.74 27.22 4.14
N LEU A 2 23.65 27.37 5.10
CA LEU A 2 23.71 28.43 6.09
C LEU A 2 24.82 29.40 5.69
N VAL A 3 24.56 30.70 5.66
CA VAL A 3 25.60 31.73 5.50
C VAL A 3 25.50 32.70 6.67
N ALA A 4 26.56 32.71 7.48
CA ALA A 4 26.89 33.77 8.42
C ALA A 4 27.84 34.79 7.75
N PRO A 5 27.84 36.08 8.15
CA PRO A 5 28.66 37.11 7.52
C PRO A 5 30.03 37.25 8.19
N ALA A 6 31.05 37.54 7.38
CA ALA A 6 32.43 37.82 7.80
C ALA A 6 32.69 39.33 7.90
N ALA A 7 33.55 39.72 8.85
CA ALA A 7 33.98 41.09 9.11
C ALA A 7 35.49 41.30 8.84
N SER A 8 35.81 42.44 8.20
CA SER A 8 37.06 43.24 8.22
C SER A 8 38.38 42.58 7.73
N ALA A 9 39.41 43.27 7.20
CA ALA A 9 39.86 44.66 7.35
C ALA A 9 40.96 45.06 6.32
N THR A 10 41.21 46.39 6.19
CA THR A 10 42.51 47.10 5.91
C THR A 10 43.15 47.02 4.48
N THR A 11 43.83 48.01 3.87
CA THR A 11 44.48 49.29 4.28
C THR A 11 45.00 50.10 3.04
N GLY A 12 45.23 51.41 3.23
CA GLY A 12 46.19 52.25 2.46
C GLY A 12 45.58 53.54 1.89
N GLY A 13 46.12 54.77 1.95
CA GLY A 13 47.34 55.37 2.51
C GLY A 13 47.44 56.84 1.98
N LYS A 14 47.70 57.82 2.88
CA LYS A 14 48.26 59.22 2.77
C LYS A 14 48.35 59.91 1.38
N LYS A 15 48.17 61.23 1.16
CA LYS A 15 48.41 62.50 1.92
C LYS A 15 47.93 63.70 1.05
N GLY A 16 47.52 64.84 1.65
CA GLY A 16 47.73 66.16 1.01
C GLY A 16 46.68 67.29 1.14
N SER A 17 46.99 68.27 2.01
CA SER A 17 46.79 69.74 1.84
C SER A 17 45.41 70.43 1.96
N LYS A 18 45.24 71.12 3.11
CA LYS A 18 44.79 72.52 3.34
C LYS A 18 43.71 73.16 2.44
N LYS A 19 42.55 73.52 3.03
CA LYS A 19 42.13 74.90 3.47
C LYS A 19 40.59 75.05 3.51
N SER A 20 40.13 75.63 4.63
CA SER A 20 39.08 76.67 4.73
C SER A 20 37.59 76.31 4.65
N LYS A 21 36.83 76.95 5.55
CA LYS A 21 35.36 77.05 5.73
C LYS A 21 34.74 75.83 6.40
N SER A 22 34.60 75.77 7.73
CA SER A 22 33.69 76.54 8.61
C SER A 22 32.26 76.64 8.07
N SER A 23 31.32 76.02 8.80
CA SER A 23 29.87 75.94 8.56
C SER A 23 29.44 74.78 7.64
N ILE A 24 28.47 73.98 8.10
CA ILE A 24 27.89 72.76 7.49
C ILE A 24 28.63 71.43 7.81
N GLN A 25 28.75 71.06 9.08
CA GLN A 25 28.93 69.63 9.48
C GLN A 25 28.17 69.24 10.76
N LEU A 26 27.21 70.06 11.23
CA LEU A 26 26.36 69.69 12.38
C LEU A 26 25.04 69.01 11.99
N HIS A 27 24.72 68.92 10.69
CA HIS A 27 23.50 68.26 10.20
C HIS A 27 23.72 66.85 9.65
N THR A 28 24.97 66.38 9.52
CA THR A 28 25.28 65.05 8.96
C THR A 28 25.46 63.96 10.02
N ALA A 29 25.95 64.29 11.23
CA ALA A 29 26.09 63.31 12.32
C ALA A 29 24.74 62.95 12.98
N THR A 30 23.81 63.91 13.07
CA THR A 30 22.42 63.70 13.49
C THR A 30 21.61 62.95 12.44
N ALA A 31 21.90 63.15 11.15
CA ALA A 31 21.29 62.38 10.07
C ALA A 31 21.77 60.91 10.04
N ALA A 32 23.03 60.63 10.37
CA ALA A 32 23.55 59.26 10.46
C ALA A 32 23.01 58.49 11.68
N ALA A 33 22.96 59.11 12.86
CA ALA A 33 22.36 58.51 14.06
C ALA A 33 20.83 58.32 13.89
N GLY A 34 20.15 59.28 13.25
CA GLY A 34 18.74 59.16 12.89
C GLY A 34 18.47 58.10 11.82
N ALA A 35 19.40 57.88 10.88
CA ALA A 35 19.31 56.82 9.87
C ALA A 35 19.53 55.42 10.45
N ASP A 36 20.45 55.27 11.40
CA ASP A 36 20.64 54.01 12.14
C ASP A 36 19.45 53.69 13.05
N GLU A 37 18.84 54.70 13.69
CA GLU A 37 17.61 54.54 14.47
C GLU A 37 16.39 54.21 13.58
N LEU A 38 16.31 54.81 12.38
CA LEU A 38 15.27 54.48 11.40
C LEU A 38 15.43 53.05 10.85
N ALA A 39 16.67 52.65 10.54
CA ALA A 39 16.98 51.30 10.07
C ALA A 39 16.71 50.23 11.14
N LEU A 40 16.90 50.55 12.43
CA LEU A 40 16.53 49.68 13.54
C LEU A 40 15.00 49.56 13.66
N LYS A 41 14.26 50.67 13.57
CA LYS A 41 12.78 50.66 13.57
C LYS A 41 12.21 49.89 12.39
N ASP A 42 12.80 50.02 11.20
CA ASP A 42 12.40 49.25 10.02
C ASP A 42 12.69 47.75 10.17
N ARG A 43 13.80 47.39 10.83
CA ARG A 43 14.12 45.99 11.17
C ARG A 43 13.15 45.44 12.19
N ASP A 44 12.83 46.19 13.24
CA ASP A 44 11.88 45.79 14.27
C ASP A 44 10.46 45.65 13.70
N ALA A 45 10.05 46.56 12.81
CA ALA A 45 8.78 46.48 12.12
C ALA A 45 8.69 45.24 11.21
N ARG A 46 9.78 44.92 10.49
CA ARG A 46 9.85 43.70 9.66
C ARG A 46 9.88 42.43 10.51
N ALA A 47 10.62 42.42 11.62
CA ALA A 47 10.65 41.30 12.55
C ALA A 47 9.27 41.06 13.17
N GLN A 48 8.57 42.12 13.59
CA GLN A 48 7.20 42.04 14.09
C GLN A 48 6.23 41.56 13.02
N ALA A 49 6.38 41.99 11.76
CA ALA A 49 5.56 41.48 10.66
C ALA A 49 5.77 39.97 10.44
N MET A 50 7.02 39.51 10.41
CA MET A 50 7.35 38.09 10.28
C MET A 50 6.83 37.24 11.45
N LEU A 51 6.93 37.76 12.69
CA LEU A 51 6.37 37.10 13.86
C LEU A 51 4.84 37.01 13.78
N ARG A 52 4.16 38.07 13.37
CA ARG A 52 2.69 38.04 13.16
C ARG A 52 2.28 37.04 12.10
N ASP A 53 3.04 36.93 11.01
CA ASP A 53 2.76 35.95 9.96
C ASP A 53 2.99 34.52 10.47
N ALA A 54 4.07 34.29 11.23
CA ALA A 54 4.32 33.00 11.88
C ALA A 54 3.20 32.61 12.86
N ASP A 55 2.75 33.55 13.69
CA ASP A 55 1.64 33.35 14.63
C ASP A 55 0.33 33.04 13.89
N ARG A 56 0.10 33.69 12.74
CA ARG A 56 -1.07 33.42 11.90
C ARG A 56 -1.05 32.00 11.36
N TYR A 57 0.09 31.51 10.87
CA TYR A 57 0.20 30.11 10.42
C TYR A 57 0.04 29.11 11.57
N ALA A 58 0.60 29.41 12.74
CA ALA A 58 0.40 28.58 13.93
C ALA A 58 -1.07 28.53 14.34
N ALA A 59 -1.78 29.68 14.32
CA ALA A 59 -3.20 29.75 14.61
C ALA A 59 -4.06 28.96 13.60
N MET A 60 -3.67 28.93 12.31
CA MET A 60 -4.36 28.10 11.30
C MET A 60 -4.23 26.60 11.60
N VAL A 61 -3.07 26.16 12.09
CA VAL A 61 -2.86 24.76 12.49
C VAL A 61 -3.69 24.42 13.74
N ASP A 62 -3.68 25.29 14.74
CA ASP A 62 -4.52 25.14 15.94
C ASP A 62 -6.01 25.05 15.58
N ASP A 63 -6.49 25.95 14.71
CA ASP A 63 -7.88 25.94 14.25
C ASP A 63 -8.24 24.66 13.49
N THR A 64 -7.30 24.11 12.72
CA THR A 64 -7.48 22.82 12.03
C THR A 64 -7.63 21.67 13.02
N LEU A 65 -6.80 21.63 14.07
CA LEU A 65 -6.89 20.61 15.12
C LEU A 65 -8.19 20.74 15.95
N ARG A 66 -8.61 21.97 16.27
CA ARG A 66 -9.87 22.25 16.94
C ARG A 66 -11.08 21.86 16.10
N SER A 67 -11.04 22.16 14.81
CA SER A 67 -12.09 21.79 13.87
C SER A 67 -12.20 20.27 13.74
N ALA A 68 -11.08 19.55 13.64
CA ALA A 68 -11.05 18.09 13.61
C ALA A 68 -11.62 17.46 14.89
N THR A 69 -11.22 17.93 16.06
CA THR A 69 -11.74 17.43 17.34
C THR A 69 -13.21 17.77 17.55
N THR A 70 -13.65 18.94 17.10
CA THR A 70 -15.07 19.34 17.12
C THR A 70 -15.90 18.44 16.20
N LEU A 71 -15.37 18.06 15.03
CA LEU A 71 -16.03 17.11 14.13
C LEU A 71 -16.21 15.74 14.80
N LEU A 72 -15.17 15.22 15.46
CA LEU A 72 -15.26 13.96 16.20
C LEU A 72 -16.35 14.02 17.28
N TRP A 73 -16.39 15.12 18.03
CA TRP A 73 -17.42 15.33 19.05
C TRP A 73 -18.82 15.43 18.43
N ARG A 74 -18.94 16.02 17.24
CA ARG A 74 -20.22 16.13 16.52
C ARG A 74 -20.73 14.77 16.03
N VAL A 75 -19.83 13.90 15.57
CA VAL A 75 -20.14 12.52 15.17
C VAL A 75 -20.57 11.71 16.39
N PHE A 76 -19.81 11.78 17.47
CA PHE A 76 -20.12 11.10 18.73
C PHE A 76 -21.44 11.57 19.35
N GLY A 77 -21.66 12.89 19.38
CA GLY A 77 -22.84 13.54 19.95
C GLY A 77 -24.01 13.73 18.99
N SER A 78 -24.09 12.95 17.90
CA SER A 78 -25.17 13.08 16.92
C SER A 78 -26.54 12.79 17.56
N GLN A 79 -27.49 13.73 17.45
CA GLN A 79 -28.83 13.58 18.03
C GLN A 79 -29.72 12.58 17.26
N LYS A 80 -29.50 12.46 15.95
CA LYS A 80 -30.15 11.47 15.09
C LYS A 80 -29.21 10.27 14.91
N PRO A 81 -29.75 9.06 14.64
CA PRO A 81 -28.92 7.89 14.39
C PRO A 81 -28.03 8.14 13.17
N LEU A 82 -26.72 8.22 13.41
CA LEU A 82 -25.70 8.37 12.39
C LEU A 82 -25.06 7.00 12.15
N LEU A 83 -25.28 6.47 10.95
CA LEU A 83 -24.59 5.28 10.44
C LEU A 83 -23.37 5.72 9.66
N THR A 84 -22.18 5.31 10.10
CA THR A 84 -20.94 5.52 9.35
C THR A 84 -20.52 4.20 8.73
N LEU A 85 -20.53 4.16 7.40
CA LEU A 85 -20.16 2.98 6.63
C LEU A 85 -18.71 3.13 6.12
N VAL A 86 -17.83 2.25 6.59
CA VAL A 86 -16.37 2.39 6.43
C VAL A 86 -15.90 1.62 5.20
N ASN A 87 -15.69 2.32 4.10
CA ASN A 87 -15.20 1.73 2.85
C ASN A 87 -13.72 2.04 2.66
N GLY A 88 -12.85 1.09 2.95
CA GLY A 88 -11.41 1.24 2.76
C GLY A 88 -10.66 1.78 3.99
N ARG A 89 -9.57 2.49 3.71
CA ARG A 89 -8.60 2.93 4.72
C ARG A 89 -9.05 4.18 5.45
N SER A 90 -8.90 4.15 6.75
CA SER A 90 -9.02 5.28 7.65
C SER A 90 -7.72 5.47 8.42
N GLN A 91 -7.36 6.74 8.64
CA GLN A 91 -6.13 7.14 9.33
C GLN A 91 -6.45 8.22 10.35
N ASN A 92 -5.84 8.14 11.54
CA ASN A 92 -5.85 9.18 12.56
C ASN A 92 -7.28 9.70 12.87
N VAL A 93 -7.58 10.97 12.57
CA VAL A 93 -8.92 11.57 12.77
C VAL A 93 -10.01 10.80 12.02
N GLY A 94 -9.69 10.24 10.85
CA GLY A 94 -10.61 9.39 10.09
C GLY A 94 -11.06 8.15 10.87
N ASN A 95 -10.18 7.56 11.70
CA ASN A 95 -10.54 6.43 12.56
C ASN A 95 -11.61 6.85 13.58
N GLY A 96 -11.47 8.05 14.13
CA GLY A 96 -12.46 8.61 15.05
C GLY A 96 -13.80 8.86 14.39
N VAL A 97 -13.81 9.44 13.19
CA VAL A 97 -15.06 9.64 12.41
C VAL A 97 -15.72 8.30 12.10
N ALA A 98 -14.92 7.28 11.78
CA ALA A 98 -15.38 5.94 11.45
C ALA A 98 -15.97 5.20 12.66
N LEU A 99 -15.30 5.25 13.83
CA LEU A 99 -15.60 4.38 14.97
C LEU A 99 -16.41 5.04 16.09
N LEU A 100 -16.40 6.38 16.20
CA LEU A 100 -17.12 7.08 17.29
C LEU A 100 -18.60 7.30 16.99
N SER A 101 -19.07 6.99 15.78
CA SER A 101 -20.50 7.01 15.44
C SER A 101 -21.27 5.95 16.23
N GLN A 102 -22.52 6.23 16.59
CA GLN A 102 -23.38 5.26 17.30
C GLN A 102 -23.54 3.95 16.53
N TYR A 103 -23.64 4.02 15.20
CA TYR A 103 -23.67 2.85 14.33
C TYR A 103 -22.49 2.93 13.37
N SER A 104 -21.43 2.17 13.66
CA SER A 104 -20.24 2.09 12.81
C SER A 104 -20.26 0.78 12.03
N ALA A 105 -20.59 0.79 10.75
CA ALA A 105 -20.62 -0.42 9.94
C ALA A 105 -19.30 -0.64 9.18
N LEU A 106 -18.76 -1.84 9.31
CA LEU A 106 -17.52 -2.25 8.66
C LEU A 106 -17.81 -3.10 7.41
N ARG A 107 -16.90 -3.02 6.45
CA ARG A 107 -16.80 -3.92 5.30
C ARG A 107 -15.48 -4.69 5.37
N ASP A 108 -15.32 -5.69 4.52
CA ASP A 108 -14.05 -6.43 4.41
C ASP A 108 -12.86 -5.53 4.02
N SER A 109 -13.14 -4.45 3.27
CA SER A 109 -12.14 -3.46 2.88
C SER A 109 -11.78 -2.47 3.99
N SER A 110 -12.49 -2.43 5.12
CA SER A 110 -12.23 -1.49 6.20
C SER A 110 -10.86 -1.72 6.83
N GLU A 111 -10.09 -0.65 6.96
CA GLU A 111 -8.73 -0.67 7.51
C GLU A 111 -8.52 0.57 8.38
N PHE A 112 -7.90 0.38 9.55
CA PHE A 112 -7.65 1.40 10.57
C PHE A 112 -6.16 1.52 10.84
N ILE A 113 -5.58 2.68 10.56
CA ILE A 113 -4.14 2.92 10.72
C ILE A 113 -3.92 4.02 11.76
N ASN A 114 -3.07 3.74 12.77
CA ASN A 114 -2.75 4.65 13.87
C ASN A 114 -1.26 5.05 13.87
N ASP A 115 -0.77 5.54 12.73
CA ASP A 115 0.65 5.65 12.41
C ASP A 115 1.30 7.00 12.76
N GLY A 116 0.79 7.71 13.77
CA GLY A 116 1.34 9.01 14.20
C GLY A 116 2.88 9.03 14.27
N PRO A 117 3.53 8.08 14.98
CA PRO A 117 4.98 8.08 15.16
C PRO A 117 5.78 7.92 13.86
N ALA A 118 5.22 7.31 12.81
CA ALA A 118 5.88 7.17 11.51
C ALA A 118 6.16 8.53 10.87
N PHE A 119 5.34 9.55 11.20
CA PHE A 119 5.52 10.94 10.75
C PHE A 119 6.23 11.82 11.80
N GLY A 120 6.70 11.25 12.90
CA GLY A 120 7.26 12.01 14.02
C GLY A 120 6.22 12.78 14.83
N ALA A 121 4.94 12.36 14.80
CA ALA A 121 3.85 12.95 15.55
C ALA A 121 3.23 11.93 16.53
N THR A 122 2.42 12.40 17.48
CA THR A 122 1.59 11.49 18.28
C THR A 122 0.31 11.15 17.51
N PRO A 123 -0.26 9.94 17.64
CA PRO A 123 -1.54 9.61 17.05
C PRO A 123 -2.66 10.55 17.53
N ILE A 124 -3.50 11.01 16.62
CA ILE A 124 -4.65 11.90 16.89
C ILE A 124 -5.90 11.24 16.30
N GLY A 125 -7.06 11.37 16.94
CA GLY A 125 -8.32 10.88 16.38
C GLY A 125 -9.20 10.10 17.35
N GLY A 126 -8.86 10.03 18.63
CA GLY A 126 -9.70 9.38 19.64
C GLY A 126 -9.62 7.85 19.67
N MET A 127 -9.00 7.20 18.69
CA MET A 127 -8.80 5.75 18.70
C MET A 127 -7.93 5.29 19.88
N THR A 128 -7.07 6.15 20.42
CA THR A 128 -6.34 5.92 21.67
C THR A 128 -7.26 5.56 22.83
N HIS A 129 -8.46 6.16 22.91
CA HIS A 129 -9.45 5.79 23.93
C HIS A 129 -9.95 4.35 23.74
N LEU A 130 -10.22 3.93 22.50
CA LEU A 130 -10.67 2.57 22.19
C LEU A 130 -9.59 1.53 22.49
N LEU A 131 -8.33 1.85 22.19
CA LEU A 131 -7.16 1.01 22.51
C LEU A 131 -6.94 0.89 24.03
N ALA A 132 -7.18 1.97 24.78
CA ALA A 132 -7.00 2.00 26.24
C ALA A 132 -8.21 1.47 27.04
N ARG A 133 -9.26 0.94 26.38
CA ARG A 133 -10.40 0.34 27.09
C ARG A 133 -9.95 -0.91 27.86
N PRO A 134 -10.50 -1.16 29.05
CA PRO A 134 -10.20 -2.37 29.82
C PRO A 134 -10.58 -3.67 29.07
N GLU A 135 -11.55 -3.59 28.15
CA GLU A 135 -11.90 -4.70 27.26
C GLU A 135 -10.77 -5.05 26.30
N THR A 136 -10.05 -4.06 25.78
CA THR A 136 -8.90 -4.27 24.89
C THR A 136 -7.77 -4.93 25.65
N SER A 137 -7.43 -4.42 26.85
CA SER A 137 -6.38 -5.02 27.67
C SER A 137 -6.71 -6.43 28.15
N LEU A 138 -8.00 -6.75 28.36
CA LEU A 138 -8.43 -8.09 28.75
C LEU A 138 -8.37 -9.09 27.59
N LYS A 139 -8.79 -8.68 26.39
CA LYS A 139 -8.85 -9.56 25.21
C LYS A 139 -7.50 -9.73 24.54
N TYR A 140 -6.74 -8.64 24.44
CA TYR A 140 -5.49 -8.55 23.69
C TYR A 140 -4.48 -7.64 24.42
N PRO A 141 -3.87 -8.12 25.50
CA PRO A 141 -2.83 -7.37 26.21
C PRO A 141 -1.66 -7.03 25.28
N GLY A 142 -1.14 -5.80 25.37
CA GLY A 142 -0.03 -5.30 24.53
C GLY A 142 -0.43 -4.78 23.14
N VAL A 143 -1.68 -5.00 22.67
CA VAL A 143 -2.11 -4.50 21.34
C VAL A 143 -2.18 -2.98 21.27
N ALA A 144 -2.48 -2.30 22.38
CA ALA A 144 -2.52 -0.85 22.42
C ALA A 144 -1.16 -0.24 22.09
N GLU A 145 -0.11 -0.74 22.75
CA GLU A 145 1.28 -0.36 22.53
C GLU A 145 1.75 -0.76 21.12
N TYR A 146 1.46 -2.00 20.70
CA TYR A 146 1.81 -2.49 19.38
C TYR A 146 1.28 -1.58 18.27
N VAL A 147 -0.01 -1.29 18.25
CA VAL A 147 -0.65 -0.49 17.19
C VAL A 147 -0.24 0.98 17.29
N ALA A 148 -0.14 1.55 18.49
CA ALA A 148 0.22 2.95 18.66
C ALA A 148 1.69 3.26 18.32
N LEU A 149 2.61 2.31 18.56
CA LEU A 149 4.03 2.49 18.29
C LEU A 149 4.43 2.06 16.88
N SER A 150 3.94 0.91 16.41
CA SER A 150 4.33 0.36 15.10
C SER A 150 3.52 0.92 13.93
N GLY A 151 2.34 1.51 14.20
CA GLY A 151 1.43 1.99 13.16
C GLY A 151 0.80 0.86 12.33
N HIS A 152 0.81 -0.38 12.83
CA HIS A 152 0.25 -1.53 12.11
C HIS A 152 -1.26 -1.35 11.82
N PRO A 153 -1.73 -1.67 10.60
CA PRO A 153 -3.15 -1.60 10.27
C PRO A 153 -3.95 -2.66 11.03
N LEU A 154 -5.08 -2.26 11.60
CA LEU A 154 -6.13 -3.15 12.06
C LEU A 154 -7.23 -3.26 11.01
N TYR A 155 -7.84 -4.43 10.87
CA TYR A 155 -8.91 -4.68 9.91
C TYR A 155 -10.26 -4.84 10.60
N SER A 156 -11.28 -5.07 9.79
CA SER A 156 -12.66 -5.28 10.25
C SER A 156 -12.78 -6.36 11.31
N GLY A 157 -12.15 -7.53 11.10
CA GLY A 157 -12.15 -8.63 12.05
C GLY A 157 -11.51 -8.28 13.39
N ASP A 158 -10.47 -7.44 13.42
CA ASP A 158 -9.84 -7.01 14.67
C ASP A 158 -10.77 -6.09 15.46
N ALA A 159 -11.38 -5.11 14.78
CA ALA A 159 -12.33 -4.17 15.37
C ALA A 159 -13.59 -4.86 15.92
N LEU A 160 -14.07 -5.90 15.24
CA LEU A 160 -15.18 -6.75 15.69
C LEU A 160 -14.81 -7.55 16.95
N ARG A 161 -13.66 -8.23 16.95
CA ARG A 161 -13.18 -9.01 18.11
C ARG A 161 -12.95 -8.11 19.33
N LEU A 162 -12.41 -6.92 19.12
CA LEU A 162 -12.22 -5.91 20.18
C LEU A 162 -13.55 -5.36 20.70
N GLY A 163 -14.65 -5.47 19.96
CA GLY A 163 -15.95 -4.91 20.36
C GLY A 163 -15.98 -3.40 20.24
N TRP A 164 -15.29 -2.86 19.23
CA TRP A 164 -15.40 -1.44 18.87
C TRP A 164 -16.69 -1.17 18.12
N THR A 165 -17.14 -2.15 17.34
CA THR A 165 -18.45 -2.16 16.70
C THR A 165 -18.99 -3.58 16.58
N ASP A 166 -20.30 -3.70 16.40
CA ASP A 166 -21.07 -4.94 16.23
C ASP A 166 -21.58 -5.10 14.78
N LEU A 167 -21.30 -4.13 13.90
CA LEU A 167 -21.88 -4.06 12.56
C LEU A 167 -20.85 -4.38 11.49
N PHE A 168 -21.12 -5.41 10.68
CA PHE A 168 -20.31 -5.82 9.55
C PHE A 168 -21.17 -6.27 8.37
N THR A 169 -20.78 -5.89 7.16
CA THR A 169 -21.51 -6.28 5.95
C THR A 169 -20.57 -6.58 4.78
N THR A 170 -20.92 -7.58 4.00
CA THR A 170 -20.24 -7.96 2.75
C THR A 170 -21.08 -7.64 1.51
N ILE A 171 -22.20 -6.94 1.70
CA ILE A 171 -23.12 -6.61 0.60
C ILE A 171 -22.53 -5.42 -0.18
N ASP A 172 -22.50 -5.56 -1.50
CA ASP A 172 -22.08 -4.49 -2.40
C ASP A 172 -23.11 -3.35 -2.41
N ASP A 173 -22.65 -2.11 -2.61
CA ASP A 173 -23.52 -0.93 -2.74
C ASP A 173 -24.58 -0.74 -1.64
N MET A 174 -24.22 -1.04 -0.37
CA MET A 174 -25.14 -0.87 0.76
C MET A 174 -25.76 0.52 0.87
N ASP A 175 -25.10 1.58 0.42
CA ASP A 175 -25.68 2.93 0.45
C ASP A 175 -26.94 3.03 -0.41
N TYR A 176 -26.99 2.33 -1.55
CA TYR A 176 -28.17 2.24 -2.40
C TYR A 176 -29.31 1.48 -1.71
N HIS A 177 -28.99 0.33 -1.10
CA HIS A 177 -29.98 -0.49 -0.40
C HIS A 177 -30.55 0.21 0.83
N VAL A 178 -29.71 0.90 1.61
CA VAL A 178 -30.14 1.73 2.75
C VAL A 178 -31.05 2.85 2.28
N LYS A 179 -30.71 3.53 1.18
CA LYS A 179 -31.57 4.56 0.60
C LYS A 179 -32.93 4.00 0.21
N GLN A 180 -32.97 2.92 -0.57
CA GLN A 180 -34.23 2.33 -1.05
C GLN A 180 -35.10 1.85 0.13
N TRP A 181 -34.49 1.23 1.13
CA TRP A 181 -35.18 0.78 2.35
C TRP A 181 -35.89 1.93 3.08
N PHE A 182 -35.24 3.08 3.22
CA PHE A 182 -35.84 4.24 3.87
C PHE A 182 -36.79 5.04 2.96
N ASP A 183 -36.66 4.96 1.64
CA ASP A 183 -37.64 5.55 0.71
C ASP A 183 -39.01 4.84 0.81
N ASP A 184 -39.00 3.53 1.07
CA ASP A 184 -40.22 2.71 1.27
C ASP A 184 -40.81 2.84 2.69
N SER A 185 -40.18 3.62 3.57
CA SER A 185 -40.58 3.75 4.97
C SER A 185 -41.63 4.86 5.19
N GLU A 186 -42.76 4.52 5.82
CA GLU A 186 -43.92 5.43 5.87
C GLU A 186 -43.95 6.36 7.10
N TYR A 187 -43.71 5.83 8.30
CA TYR A 187 -43.96 6.54 9.56
C TYR A 187 -42.69 7.06 10.23
N LEU A 188 -42.77 8.26 10.82
CA LEU A 188 -41.69 8.90 11.58
C LEU A 188 -41.81 8.75 13.11
N GLN A 189 -42.81 7.98 13.59
CA GLN A 189 -42.93 7.69 15.02
C GLN A 189 -41.71 6.89 15.50
N ASN A 190 -41.20 7.19 16.70
CA ASN A 190 -40.00 6.57 17.23
C ASN A 190 -40.03 5.04 17.21
N ASP A 191 -41.19 4.42 17.48
CA ASP A 191 -41.34 2.97 17.44
C ASP A 191 -41.17 2.41 16.02
N ALA A 192 -41.71 3.11 15.02
CA ALA A 192 -41.55 2.75 13.62
C ALA A 192 -40.09 2.92 13.17
N VAL A 193 -39.46 4.04 13.53
CA VAL A 193 -38.05 4.32 13.20
C VAL A 193 -37.11 3.30 13.87
N ALA A 194 -37.36 2.98 15.15
CA ALA A 194 -36.58 1.98 15.88
C ALA A 194 -36.71 0.60 15.24
N TRP A 195 -37.92 0.21 14.82
CA TRP A 195 -38.13 -1.05 14.11
C TRP A 195 -37.46 -1.06 12.73
N GLN A 196 -37.62 0.01 11.94
CA GLN A 196 -37.03 0.12 10.59
C GLN A 196 -35.50 0.04 10.62
N ILE A 197 -34.86 0.77 11.54
CA ILE A 197 -33.40 0.73 11.73
C ILE A 197 -32.99 -0.63 12.28
N GLY A 198 -33.67 -1.11 13.34
CA GLY A 198 -33.34 -2.38 13.96
C GLY A 198 -33.42 -3.56 13.00
N HIS A 199 -34.45 -3.59 12.15
CA HIS A 199 -34.64 -4.64 11.15
C HIS A 199 -33.56 -4.59 10.05
N LEU A 200 -33.20 -3.40 9.58
CA LEU A 200 -32.10 -3.21 8.63
C LEU A 200 -30.75 -3.70 9.21
N LEU A 201 -30.44 -3.30 10.45
CA LEU A 201 -29.20 -3.69 11.12
C LEU A 201 -29.13 -5.21 11.34
N ASP A 202 -30.22 -5.82 11.81
CA ASP A 202 -30.26 -7.26 12.08
C ASP A 202 -30.20 -8.11 10.79
N THR A 203 -30.74 -7.59 9.69
CA THR A 203 -30.79 -8.31 8.40
C THR A 203 -29.48 -8.20 7.62
N CYS A 204 -28.85 -7.02 7.59
CA CYS A 204 -27.73 -6.74 6.70
C CYS A 204 -26.37 -6.58 7.39
N PHE A 205 -26.36 -6.16 8.66
CA PHE A 205 -25.13 -5.77 9.37
C PHE A 205 -24.77 -6.68 10.55
N LYS A 206 -25.72 -7.45 11.08
CA LYS A 206 -25.41 -8.48 12.08
C LYS A 206 -25.08 -9.80 11.41
N MET A 207 -23.99 -10.41 11.83
CA MET A 207 -23.41 -11.62 11.23
C MET A 207 -24.13 -12.91 11.66
N ASN A 208 -25.47 -12.91 11.66
CA ASN A 208 -26.29 -14.03 12.17
C ASN A 208 -26.31 -15.25 11.22
N LYS A 209 -26.16 -15.04 9.90
CA LYS A 209 -26.27 -16.08 8.88
C LYS A 209 -25.20 -15.89 7.81
N GLY A 210 -24.52 -16.97 7.42
CA GLY A 210 -23.56 -16.97 6.30
C GLY A 210 -22.16 -16.42 6.62
N HIS A 211 -21.86 -16.19 7.90
CA HIS A 211 -20.56 -15.67 8.34
C HIS A 211 -19.70 -16.78 8.96
N THR A 212 -18.41 -16.82 8.63
CA THR A 212 -17.41 -17.67 9.30
C THR A 212 -16.22 -16.81 9.75
N PRO A 213 -15.61 -17.12 10.91
CA PRO A 213 -14.47 -16.33 11.43
C PRO A 213 -13.25 -16.29 10.50
N GLU A 214 -13.16 -17.22 9.54
CA GLU A 214 -12.11 -17.30 8.52
C GLU A 214 -12.29 -16.29 7.37
N LEU A 215 -13.53 -15.82 7.15
CA LEU A 215 -13.83 -14.82 6.14
C LEU A 215 -13.51 -13.40 6.61
N GLU A 216 -13.43 -13.17 7.92
CA GLU A 216 -13.07 -11.87 8.46
C GLU A 216 -11.59 -11.58 8.19
N ARG A 217 -11.31 -10.48 7.50
CA ARG A 217 -9.95 -9.96 7.41
C ARG A 217 -9.47 -9.54 8.80
N CYS A 218 -8.39 -10.18 9.26
CA CYS A 218 -7.86 -10.03 10.60
C CYS A 218 -6.33 -9.91 10.55
N ALA A 219 -5.77 -8.88 11.19
CA ALA A 219 -4.33 -8.75 11.36
C ALA A 219 -3.82 -9.57 12.55
N LEU A 220 -4.62 -9.65 13.61
CA LEU A 220 -4.30 -10.32 14.87
C LEU A 220 -4.89 -11.73 14.92
N SER A 221 -4.25 -12.66 14.22
CA SER A 221 -4.51 -14.08 14.43
C SER A 221 -4.24 -14.45 15.91
N PRO A 222 -4.84 -15.52 16.45
CA PRO A 222 -4.59 -15.95 17.83
C PRO A 222 -3.10 -16.15 18.15
N VAL A 223 -2.32 -16.58 17.16
CA VAL A 223 -0.86 -16.75 17.29
C VAL A 223 -0.16 -15.39 17.37
N ARG A 224 -0.50 -14.44 16.48
CA ARG A 224 0.07 -13.09 16.50
C ARG A 224 -0.30 -12.31 17.76
N ALA A 225 -1.53 -12.48 18.25
CA ALA A 225 -1.98 -11.90 19.51
C ALA A 225 -1.07 -12.32 20.67
N ARG A 226 -0.71 -13.61 20.73
CA ARG A 226 0.24 -14.13 21.72
C ARG A 226 1.64 -13.52 21.57
N TRP A 227 2.16 -13.39 20.35
CA TRP A 227 3.45 -12.73 20.13
C TRP A 227 3.45 -11.26 20.57
N VAL A 228 2.35 -10.56 20.31
CA VAL A 228 2.16 -9.17 20.74
C VAL A 228 2.13 -9.09 22.26
N GLU A 229 1.40 -9.97 22.93
CA GLU A 229 1.36 -10.05 24.40
C GLU A 229 2.75 -10.29 24.98
N GLU A 230 3.50 -11.27 24.48
CA GLU A 230 4.83 -11.65 24.98
C GLU A 230 5.84 -10.49 24.90
N VAL A 231 5.70 -9.59 23.93
CA VAL A 231 6.64 -8.49 23.69
C VAL A 231 6.19 -7.15 24.27
N PHE A 232 4.92 -6.80 24.08
CA PHE A 232 4.42 -5.43 24.31
C PHE A 232 3.64 -5.29 25.62
N ALA A 233 3.06 -6.37 26.16
CA ALA A 233 2.24 -6.26 27.35
C ALA A 233 3.08 -5.90 28.59
N ASP A 234 2.55 -4.98 29.41
CA ASP A 234 3.09 -4.58 30.72
C ASP A 234 4.56 -4.12 30.70
N GLN A 235 5.07 -3.66 29.56
CA GLN A 235 6.42 -3.13 29.44
C GLN A 235 6.52 -1.68 29.94
N PRO A 236 7.52 -1.32 30.76
CA PRO A 236 7.60 0.01 31.36
C PRO A 236 8.18 1.09 30.43
N SER A 237 8.78 0.72 29.29
CA SER A 237 9.40 1.66 28.35
C SER A 237 9.62 1.06 26.96
N VAL A 238 9.83 1.93 25.97
CA VAL A 238 10.21 1.53 24.60
C VAL A 238 11.57 0.81 24.60
N ASP A 239 12.52 1.23 25.43
CA ASP A 239 13.84 0.58 25.54
C ASP A 239 13.71 -0.88 26.03
N ALA A 240 12.78 -1.13 26.95
CA ALA A 240 12.48 -2.49 27.41
C ALA A 240 11.85 -3.34 26.30
N ILE A 241 10.90 -2.79 25.54
CA ILE A 241 10.31 -3.47 24.37
C ILE A 241 11.39 -3.84 23.35
N LEU A 242 12.31 -2.91 23.04
CA LEU A 242 13.39 -3.14 22.08
C LEU A 242 14.39 -4.19 22.57
N ALA A 243 14.69 -4.22 23.88
CA ALA A 243 15.52 -5.26 24.47
C ALA A 243 14.87 -6.65 24.33
N THR A 244 13.57 -6.76 24.66
CA THR A 244 12.79 -8.00 24.51
C THR A 244 12.73 -8.45 23.06
N LEU A 245 12.43 -7.55 22.11
CA LEU A 245 12.45 -7.86 20.67
C LEU A 245 13.81 -8.40 20.22
N GLY A 246 14.91 -7.77 20.66
CA GLY A 246 16.26 -8.22 20.33
C GLY A 246 16.62 -9.58 20.93
N GLU A 247 15.97 -10.02 22.01
CA GLU A 247 16.10 -11.39 22.53
C GLU A 247 15.31 -12.39 21.71
N VAL A 248 14.07 -12.04 21.33
CA VAL A 248 13.19 -12.87 20.48
C VAL A 248 13.81 -13.10 19.11
N GLU A 249 14.38 -12.08 18.47
CA GLU A 249 15.02 -12.19 17.15
C GLU A 249 16.24 -13.14 17.14
N ARG A 250 16.90 -13.33 18.29
CA ARG A 250 18.06 -14.25 18.41
C ARG A 250 17.65 -15.70 18.68
N MET A 251 16.35 -15.96 18.85
CA MET A 251 15.84 -17.28 19.17
C MET A 251 16.11 -18.27 18.02
N PRO A 252 16.66 -19.47 18.30
CA PRO A 252 16.87 -20.49 17.28
C PRO A 252 15.56 -20.94 16.62
N LEU A 253 15.62 -21.32 15.34
CA LEU A 253 14.45 -21.87 14.61
C LEU A 253 13.92 -23.19 15.19
N ALA A 254 14.75 -23.92 15.93
CA ALA A 254 14.37 -25.19 16.56
C ALA A 254 13.84 -25.01 18.00
N ASP A 255 13.82 -23.79 18.53
CA ASP A 255 13.31 -23.52 19.88
C ASP A 255 11.78 -23.76 19.92
N PRO A 256 11.24 -24.47 20.93
CA PRO A 256 9.80 -24.70 21.03
C PRO A 256 8.97 -23.42 21.21
N ASN A 257 9.58 -22.31 21.65
CA ASN A 257 8.91 -21.02 21.74
C ASN A 257 8.91 -20.25 20.40
N ASN A 258 9.72 -20.68 19.42
CA ASN A 258 9.71 -20.15 18.07
C ASN A 258 8.53 -20.75 17.30
N THR A 259 7.37 -20.12 17.48
CA THR A 259 6.11 -20.58 16.90
C THR A 259 5.87 -19.95 15.52
N THR A 260 5.04 -20.58 14.70
CA THR A 260 4.71 -20.12 13.34
C THR A 260 3.21 -19.88 13.20
N ASP A 261 2.82 -18.85 12.45
CA ASP A 261 1.42 -18.55 12.15
C ASP A 261 1.06 -18.98 10.73
N ALA A 262 0.01 -19.80 10.55
CA ALA A 262 -0.42 -20.30 9.25
C ALA A 262 -1.10 -19.22 8.39
N ASN A 263 -1.58 -18.12 8.99
CA ASN A 263 -2.13 -16.97 8.26
C ASN A 263 -0.99 -16.15 7.62
N HIS A 264 -0.39 -16.71 6.57
CA HIS A 264 0.63 -16.04 5.79
C HIS A 264 -0.05 -15.01 4.88
N ASN A 265 0.30 -13.74 5.05
CA ASN A 265 0.07 -12.75 4.01
C ASN A 265 1.05 -13.05 2.87
N VAL A 266 0.70 -13.99 1.99
CA VAL A 266 1.44 -14.14 0.73
C VAL A 266 1.22 -12.83 -0.03
N MET A 267 2.26 -12.00 -0.09
CA MET A 267 2.20 -10.81 -0.92
C MET A 267 1.90 -11.26 -2.34
N ALA A 268 0.76 -10.82 -2.87
CA ALA A 268 0.35 -11.16 -4.20
C ALA A 268 1.41 -10.67 -5.19
N GLY A 269 1.94 -11.59 -6.00
CA GLY A 269 2.79 -11.21 -7.12
C GLY A 269 2.05 -10.24 -8.03
N THR A 270 2.77 -9.31 -8.66
CA THR A 270 2.16 -8.35 -9.60
C THR A 270 1.42 -9.05 -10.74
N LEU A 271 1.86 -10.25 -11.10
CA LEU A 271 1.24 -11.09 -12.12
C LEU A 271 0.74 -12.38 -11.47
N PRO A 272 -0.47 -12.84 -11.83
CA PRO A 272 -1.08 -14.00 -11.19
C PRO A 272 -0.44 -15.32 -11.64
N SER A 273 0.29 -15.34 -12.75
CA SER A 273 0.94 -16.54 -13.27
C SER A 273 2.24 -16.27 -14.03
N VAL A 274 3.05 -17.32 -14.20
CA VAL A 274 4.25 -17.31 -15.06
C VAL A 274 3.87 -17.07 -16.53
N ALA A 275 2.71 -17.58 -16.99
CA ALA A 275 2.25 -17.39 -18.37
C ALA A 275 1.93 -15.91 -18.68
N ASP A 276 1.33 -15.20 -17.72
CA ASP A 276 1.12 -13.75 -17.82
C ASP A 276 2.45 -13.01 -17.80
N GLY A 277 3.42 -13.49 -17.02
CA GLY A 277 4.81 -13.03 -17.04
C GLY A 277 5.44 -13.12 -18.42
N VAL A 278 5.35 -14.28 -19.07
CA VAL A 278 5.86 -14.49 -20.42
C VAL A 278 5.15 -13.57 -21.42
N THR A 279 3.84 -13.41 -21.31
CA THR A 279 3.05 -12.54 -22.22
C THR A 279 3.44 -11.07 -22.06
N LYS A 280 3.56 -10.59 -20.83
CA LYS A 280 4.03 -9.22 -20.54
C LYS A 280 5.47 -9.00 -20.99
N LEU A 281 6.36 -9.97 -20.80
CA LEU A 281 7.74 -9.86 -21.29
C LEU A 281 7.79 -9.80 -22.83
N ARG A 282 6.95 -10.58 -23.50
CA ARG A 282 6.87 -10.62 -24.97
C ARG A 282 6.42 -9.29 -25.58
N SER A 283 5.60 -8.49 -24.90
CA SER A 283 5.20 -7.18 -25.44
C SER A 283 6.37 -6.20 -25.57
N HIS A 284 7.47 -6.45 -24.86
CA HIS A 284 8.71 -5.67 -24.94
C HIS A 284 9.73 -6.28 -25.90
N HIS A 285 9.44 -7.42 -26.52
CA HIS A 285 10.32 -8.11 -27.45
C HIS A 285 9.79 -8.04 -28.88
N LEU A 286 10.69 -8.11 -29.85
CA LEU A 286 10.31 -8.33 -31.24
C LEU A 286 10.00 -9.81 -31.44
N GLY A 287 8.76 -10.11 -31.82
CA GLY A 287 8.35 -11.46 -32.19
C GLY A 287 8.98 -11.88 -33.51
N TYR A 288 9.45 -13.12 -33.59
CA TYR A 288 9.82 -13.73 -34.86
C TYR A 288 8.56 -14.05 -35.68
N SER A 289 8.63 -13.87 -37.01
CA SER A 289 7.51 -14.17 -37.92
C SER A 289 7.22 -15.66 -38.07
N VAL A 290 8.15 -16.52 -37.65
CA VAL A 290 8.05 -17.98 -37.69
C VAL A 290 8.42 -18.57 -36.33
N ALA A 291 7.88 -19.74 -36.01
CA ALA A 291 8.21 -20.44 -34.78
C ALA A 291 9.69 -20.94 -34.79
N PRO A 292 10.32 -21.14 -33.62
CA PRO A 292 11.72 -21.60 -33.55
C PRO A 292 11.98 -22.92 -34.29
N TRP A 293 11.01 -23.85 -34.30
CA TRP A 293 11.10 -25.12 -35.03
C TRP A 293 10.73 -25.01 -36.52
N GLU A 294 10.36 -23.82 -37.01
CA GLU A 294 10.07 -23.57 -38.43
C GLU A 294 11.16 -22.73 -39.09
N ALA A 295 12.10 -22.18 -38.31
CA ALA A 295 13.19 -21.34 -38.80
C ALA A 295 14.24 -22.11 -39.62
N GLY A 296 14.37 -23.43 -39.41
CA GLY A 296 15.23 -24.27 -40.24
C GLY A 296 14.75 -24.29 -41.69
N LEU A 297 15.68 -24.28 -42.64
CA LEU A 297 15.35 -24.35 -44.07
C LEU A 297 14.47 -25.58 -44.35
N PRO A 298 13.31 -25.42 -45.02
CA PRO A 298 12.61 -26.58 -45.52
C PRO A 298 13.50 -27.31 -46.54
N PRO A 299 13.24 -28.60 -46.79
CA PRO A 299 14.07 -29.40 -47.71
C PRO A 299 14.13 -28.84 -49.14
N GLU A 300 13.14 -28.05 -49.60
CA GLU A 300 13.02 -27.63 -51.01
C GLU A 300 12.33 -26.25 -51.20
N GLU A 301 12.46 -25.71 -52.42
CA GLU A 301 12.06 -24.35 -52.86
C GLU A 301 10.57 -24.00 -52.71
N TYR A 302 10.31 -22.75 -52.33
CA TYR A 302 8.97 -22.19 -52.20
C TYR A 302 8.32 -21.95 -53.57
N ARG A 303 7.07 -22.43 -53.74
CA ARG A 303 6.23 -22.20 -54.92
C ARG A 303 5.10 -21.21 -54.63
N SER A 304 4.51 -20.66 -55.69
CA SER A 304 3.30 -19.83 -55.58
C SER A 304 2.12 -20.66 -55.04
N VAL A 305 1.30 -20.05 -54.18
CA VAL A 305 0.08 -20.67 -53.62
C VAL A 305 -0.85 -21.18 -54.73
N ALA A 306 -0.90 -20.49 -55.88
CA ALA A 306 -1.74 -20.87 -57.01
C ALA A 306 -1.36 -22.23 -57.63
N GLU A 307 -0.07 -22.59 -57.60
CA GLU A 307 0.44 -23.84 -58.17
C GLU A 307 0.07 -25.07 -57.33
N ILE A 308 -0.22 -24.87 -56.04
CA ILE A 308 -0.63 -25.94 -55.12
C ILE A 308 -2.03 -26.45 -55.54
N PHE A 309 -2.98 -25.54 -55.79
CA PHE A 309 -4.35 -25.90 -56.14
C PHE A 309 -4.49 -26.58 -57.52
N GLN A 310 -3.51 -26.45 -58.41
CA GLN A 310 -3.54 -27.05 -59.74
C GLN A 310 -3.07 -28.52 -59.77
N ARG A 311 -2.56 -29.04 -58.64
CA ARG A 311 -1.92 -30.37 -58.54
C ARG A 311 -2.84 -31.45 -57.98
N TYR A 312 -4.15 -31.21 -58.04
CA TYR A 312 -5.13 -32.25 -57.79
C TYR A 312 -5.33 -33.08 -59.04
N TYR A 313 -5.18 -34.38 -58.91
CA TYR A 313 -5.38 -35.33 -59.99
C TYR A 313 -6.43 -36.37 -59.57
N PHE A 314 -7.16 -36.87 -60.56
CA PHE A 314 -8.11 -37.96 -60.36
C PHE A 314 -7.44 -39.28 -60.71
N GLY A 315 -6.95 -39.99 -59.68
CA GLY A 315 -6.11 -41.17 -59.85
C GLY A 315 -6.72 -42.44 -59.25
N LYS A 316 -6.22 -43.59 -59.69
CA LYS A 316 -6.54 -44.90 -59.09
C LYS A 316 -5.31 -45.37 -58.29
N PRO A 317 -5.37 -45.38 -56.95
CA PRO A 317 -4.31 -45.95 -56.12
C PRO A 317 -4.35 -47.47 -56.23
N ASP A 318 -3.22 -48.14 -56.04
CA ASP A 318 -3.09 -49.59 -56.12
C ASP A 318 -4.25 -50.33 -55.43
N GLY A 319 -5.17 -50.88 -56.23
CA GLY A 319 -6.33 -51.67 -55.76
C GLY A 319 -7.59 -50.91 -55.32
N GLU A 320 -7.61 -49.57 -55.27
CA GLU A 320 -8.72 -48.78 -54.72
C GLU A 320 -9.61 -48.10 -55.79
N PRO A 321 -10.86 -47.68 -55.46
CA PRO A 321 -11.69 -46.88 -56.35
C PRO A 321 -11.05 -45.51 -56.66
N LYS A 322 -11.36 -44.95 -57.85
CA LYS A 322 -10.78 -43.66 -58.29
C LYS A 322 -11.22 -42.54 -57.34
N THR A 323 -10.25 -41.79 -56.84
CA THR A 323 -10.45 -40.69 -55.90
C THR A 323 -9.62 -39.48 -56.31
N TRP A 324 -10.10 -38.28 -55.96
CA TRP A 324 -9.29 -37.07 -56.11
C TRP A 324 -8.15 -37.10 -55.08
N ARG A 325 -6.92 -36.92 -55.54
CA ARG A 325 -5.71 -36.87 -54.72
C ARG A 325 -4.86 -35.68 -55.12
N HIS A 326 -4.01 -35.22 -54.21
CA HIS A 326 -3.03 -34.18 -54.50
C HIS A 326 -1.66 -34.83 -54.74
N GLU A 327 -0.93 -34.40 -55.76
CA GLU A 327 0.38 -34.97 -56.11
C GLU A 327 1.41 -34.88 -54.98
N ASP A 328 1.30 -33.87 -54.11
CA ASP A 328 2.29 -33.53 -53.11
C ASP A 328 1.95 -34.08 -51.70
N VAL A 329 0.98 -35.00 -51.56
CA VAL A 329 0.54 -35.52 -50.24
C VAL A 329 1.68 -36.13 -49.44
N GLU A 330 2.48 -37.02 -50.04
CA GLU A 330 3.61 -37.64 -49.35
C GLU A 330 4.73 -36.62 -49.04
N ARG A 331 4.89 -35.58 -49.88
CA ARG A 331 5.85 -34.49 -49.63
C ARG A 331 5.43 -33.66 -48.42
N THR A 332 4.17 -33.24 -48.36
CA THR A 332 3.61 -32.51 -47.21
C THR A 332 3.68 -33.35 -45.94
N ARG A 333 3.46 -34.66 -46.03
CA ARG A 333 3.63 -35.60 -44.91
C ARG A 333 5.07 -35.62 -44.40
N GLN A 334 6.07 -35.73 -45.28
CA GLN A 334 7.49 -35.69 -44.90
C GLN A 334 7.86 -34.37 -44.23
N TRP A 335 7.39 -33.24 -44.75
CA TRP A 335 7.58 -31.92 -44.14
C TRP A 335 7.01 -31.85 -42.71
N HIS A 336 5.78 -32.34 -42.49
CA HIS A 336 5.20 -32.40 -41.14
C HIS A 336 5.97 -33.32 -40.19
N VAL A 337 6.47 -34.46 -40.67
CA VAL A 337 7.31 -35.37 -39.87
C VAL A 337 8.60 -34.66 -39.42
N GLN A 338 9.25 -33.95 -40.33
CA GLN A 338 10.44 -33.14 -40.02
C GLN A 338 10.13 -32.08 -38.97
N ARG A 339 9.08 -31.25 -39.15
CA ARG A 339 8.74 -30.18 -38.19
C ARG A 339 8.36 -30.71 -36.81
N ARG A 340 7.71 -31.87 -36.71
CA ARG A 340 7.46 -32.54 -35.43
C ARG A 340 8.75 -32.99 -34.75
N ALA A 341 9.71 -33.52 -35.51
CA ALA A 341 11.01 -33.91 -34.98
C ALA A 341 11.82 -32.70 -34.50
N GLU A 342 11.81 -31.59 -35.24
CA GLU A 342 12.45 -30.33 -34.85
C GLU A 342 11.80 -29.70 -33.61
N HIS A 343 10.45 -29.67 -33.53
CA HIS A 343 9.75 -29.23 -32.33
C HIS A 343 10.10 -30.08 -31.11
N ALA A 344 10.21 -31.41 -31.27
CA ALA A 344 10.66 -32.30 -30.20
C ALA A 344 12.12 -32.04 -29.79
N ALA A 345 13.01 -31.73 -30.74
CA ALA A 345 14.40 -31.38 -30.47
C ALA A 345 14.51 -30.06 -29.69
N VAL A 346 13.77 -29.02 -30.08
CA VAL A 346 13.71 -27.73 -29.36
C VAL A 346 13.21 -27.93 -27.94
N ARG A 347 12.14 -28.72 -27.74
CA ARG A 347 11.64 -29.05 -26.39
C ARG A 347 12.71 -29.76 -25.55
N ARG A 348 13.40 -30.76 -26.11
CA ARG A 348 14.51 -31.44 -25.42
C ARG A 348 15.64 -30.48 -25.06
N GLN A 349 15.97 -29.54 -25.94
CA GLN A 349 17.00 -28.54 -25.68
C GLN A 349 16.63 -27.64 -24.51
N VAL A 350 15.37 -27.20 -24.40
CA VAL A 350 14.89 -26.40 -23.25
C VAL A 350 15.07 -27.17 -21.94
N LEU A 351 14.85 -28.48 -21.95
CA LEU A 351 15.00 -29.38 -20.79
C LEU A 351 16.46 -29.79 -20.49
N THR A 352 17.43 -29.36 -21.31
CA THR A 352 18.83 -29.70 -21.01
C THR A 352 19.30 -29.01 -19.73
N PRO A 353 20.25 -29.60 -18.97
CA PRO A 353 20.73 -28.96 -17.76
C PRO A 353 21.35 -27.58 -18.05
N HIS A 354 20.81 -26.55 -17.40
CA HIS A 354 21.32 -25.18 -17.52
C HIS A 354 22.03 -24.79 -16.23
N THR A 355 23.34 -24.58 -16.31
CA THR A 355 24.08 -23.94 -15.20
C THR A 355 23.84 -22.44 -15.27
N ARG A 356 23.21 -21.89 -14.22
CA ARG A 356 22.92 -20.46 -14.12
C ARG A 356 23.38 -19.95 -12.76
N HIS A 357 23.82 -18.71 -12.75
CA HIS A 357 24.00 -17.98 -11.51
C HIS A 357 22.62 -17.53 -11.01
N VAL A 358 22.33 -17.82 -9.74
CA VAL A 358 21.02 -17.62 -9.12
C VAL A 358 21.11 -16.49 -8.12
N PHE A 359 20.18 -15.55 -8.21
CA PHE A 359 19.94 -14.53 -7.20
C PHE A 359 18.61 -14.81 -6.52
N VAL A 360 18.64 -14.99 -5.20
CA VAL A 360 17.44 -15.12 -4.36
C VAL A 360 17.38 -13.91 -3.43
N SER A 361 16.26 -13.20 -3.47
CA SER A 361 15.92 -12.18 -2.48
C SER A 361 14.86 -12.76 -1.56
N ILE A 362 15.13 -12.81 -0.26
CA ILE A 362 14.13 -13.21 0.73
C ILE A 362 13.27 -11.98 1.00
N GLU A 363 11.99 -12.05 0.65
CA GLU A 363 11.04 -10.97 0.89
C GLU A 363 10.85 -10.76 2.40
N GLY A 364 11.14 -9.56 2.89
CA GLY A 364 11.08 -9.21 4.30
C GLY A 364 11.89 -7.95 4.63
N CYS A 365 11.80 -7.50 5.88
CA CYS A 365 12.45 -6.27 6.35
C CYS A 365 13.99 -6.39 6.47
N GLU A 366 14.53 -7.60 6.63
CA GLU A 366 15.96 -7.84 6.86
C GLU A 366 16.81 -7.64 5.58
N GLY A 367 16.20 -7.71 4.40
CA GLY A 367 16.89 -7.42 3.13
C GLY A 367 17.95 -8.44 2.73
N VAL A 368 17.79 -9.70 3.13
CA VAL A 368 18.75 -10.78 2.83
C VAL A 368 18.71 -11.17 1.35
N LYS A 369 19.89 -11.19 0.74
CA LYS A 369 20.11 -11.65 -0.64
C LYS A 369 21.16 -12.74 -0.65
N VAL A 370 20.88 -13.79 -1.40
CA VAL A 370 21.76 -14.95 -1.55
C VAL A 370 22.07 -15.14 -3.02
N ASP A 371 23.34 -15.31 -3.34
CA ASP A 371 23.82 -15.60 -4.68
C ASP A 371 24.67 -16.88 -4.70
N PHE A 372 24.42 -17.73 -5.69
CA PHE A 372 25.16 -18.99 -5.86
C PHE A 372 25.03 -19.52 -7.29
N GLU A 373 25.93 -20.42 -7.68
CA GLU A 373 25.83 -21.14 -8.94
C GLU A 373 24.97 -22.40 -8.77
N HIS A 374 24.01 -22.61 -9.66
CA HIS A 374 23.14 -23.78 -9.63
C HIS A 374 22.97 -24.40 -11.02
N ALA A 375 23.05 -25.72 -11.09
CA ALA A 375 22.73 -26.49 -12.28
C ALA A 375 21.26 -26.92 -12.21
N PHE A 376 20.40 -26.25 -12.99
CA PHE A 376 19.00 -26.62 -13.15
C PHE A 376 18.93 -27.81 -14.10
N ALA A 377 18.78 -29.02 -13.57
CA ALA A 377 18.37 -30.19 -14.33
C ALA A 377 16.88 -30.39 -14.03
N ASP A 378 16.02 -30.24 -15.04
CA ASP A 378 14.60 -30.54 -14.86
C ASP A 378 14.45 -32.02 -14.50
N VAL A 379 13.79 -32.27 -13.36
CA VAL A 379 13.20 -33.55 -13.00
C VAL A 379 11.81 -33.56 -13.64
N ASP A 380 11.52 -34.62 -14.42
CA ASP A 380 10.32 -34.85 -15.24
C ASP A 380 9.01 -34.18 -14.80
#